data_AF-A0ABD1PNI5-F1
#
_entry.id   AF-A0ABD1PNI5-F1
#
_cell.length_a   1.000
_cell.length_b   1.000
_cell.length_c   1.000
_cell.angle_alpha   90.00
_cell.angle_beta   90.00
_cell.angle_gamma   90.00
#
_symmetry.space_group_name_H-M   'P 1'
#
loop_
_entity.id
_entity.type
_entity.pdbx_description
1 polymer ?
#
loop_
_entity_poly.entity_id
_entity_poly.type
_entity_poly.pdbx_seq_one_letter_code
_entity_poly.pdbx_strand_id
1 'polypeptide(L)'
;MSVPDANFCDFDKDRGESSFSDNQVWALYDDDDGMPRFYALIHNVISRKPFKMKISWLNSKGTAEFGSLNWVSSGFAKTSGFFKVGKPEVSKSLISFSHQVKWRKGPRGAIHIFPVKGDVWALYRNWSVDWNELTEDDVIHKYDVVVIVEDYNEEKGIVVSPLVKVAGFTSVFCQHLDPIDIRTIPREEMFRFSHQVPSYELAGREAQNVPKGSRDLDPAALPLELLQLVTESEESVKDAENPVELKQLDGSIEAKKEPSSIGNANTGYRGASEDAKHAFSEPILKYSRRGKKKKMAGDTDHSK
;
A
#
# COMPACT_ATOMS: atom_id res chain seq x y z
N MET A 1 0.93 -14.07 7.70
CA MET A 1 0.49 -13.15 8.76
C MET A 1 -0.87 -12.63 8.32
N SER A 2 -1.89 -12.67 9.17
CA SER A 2 -3.22 -12.12 8.83
C SER A 2 -3.19 -10.59 8.95
N VAL A 3 -3.85 -9.90 8.03
CA VAL A 3 -4.09 -8.46 8.14
C VAL A 3 -5.04 -8.23 9.32
N PRO A 4 -4.74 -7.30 10.25
CA PRO A 4 -5.66 -6.98 11.34
C PRO A 4 -6.89 -6.24 10.81
N ASP A 5 -8.01 -6.36 11.52
CA ASP A 5 -9.20 -5.57 11.22
C ASP A 5 -8.97 -4.09 11.53
N ALA A 6 -9.67 -3.20 10.82
CA ALA A 6 -9.66 -1.78 11.15
C ALA A 6 -10.42 -1.54 12.47
N ASN A 7 -10.11 -0.43 13.13
CA ASN A 7 -10.65 -0.12 14.45
C ASN A 7 -12.15 0.21 14.44
N PHE A 8 -12.67 0.82 13.37
CA PHE A 8 -14.04 1.32 13.31
C PHE A 8 -14.79 0.94 12.03
N CYS A 9 -14.08 0.73 10.91
CA CYS A 9 -14.67 0.52 9.59
C CYS A 9 -14.43 -0.90 9.06
N ASP A 10 -15.50 -1.52 8.56
CA ASP A 10 -15.43 -2.82 7.90
C ASP A 10 -15.33 -2.61 6.38
N PHE A 11 -14.09 -2.53 5.89
CA PHE A 11 -13.78 -2.31 4.47
C PHE A 11 -14.12 -3.53 3.59
N ASP A 12 -14.28 -4.72 4.15
CA ASP A 12 -14.62 -5.92 3.39
C ASP A 12 -16.06 -5.90 2.88
N LYS A 13 -16.95 -5.18 3.58
CA LYS A 13 -18.32 -4.92 3.09
C LYS A 13 -18.33 -4.22 1.73
N ASP A 14 -17.33 -3.39 1.46
CA ASP A 14 -17.25 -2.64 0.21
C ASP A 14 -16.68 -3.47 -0.95
N ARG A 15 -16.21 -4.70 -0.69
CA ARG A 15 -15.60 -5.60 -1.69
C ARG A 15 -16.47 -6.80 -2.05
N GLY A 16 -17.72 -6.84 -1.56
CA GLY A 16 -18.68 -7.91 -1.86
C GLY A 16 -19.20 -7.89 -3.30
N GLU A 17 -19.80 -9.00 -3.76
CA GLU A 17 -20.39 -9.13 -5.11
C GLU A 17 -21.40 -8.02 -5.45
N SER A 18 -22.06 -7.46 -4.43
CA SER A 18 -23.04 -6.39 -4.58
C SER A 18 -22.44 -5.01 -4.89
N SER A 19 -21.18 -4.79 -4.53
CA SER A 19 -20.48 -3.50 -4.66
C SER A 19 -20.05 -3.20 -6.09
N PHE A 20 -19.90 -4.25 -6.91
CA PHE A 20 -19.50 -4.14 -8.30
C PHE A 20 -20.67 -3.73 -9.21
N SER A 21 -20.39 -2.77 -10.08
CA SER A 21 -21.29 -2.21 -11.08
C SER A 21 -20.54 -1.90 -12.39
N ASP A 22 -21.31 -1.70 -13.45
CA ASP A 22 -20.80 -1.40 -14.78
C ASP A 22 -20.06 -0.05 -14.82
N ASN A 23 -19.03 0.04 -15.67
CA ASN A 23 -18.23 1.25 -15.91
C ASN A 23 -17.49 1.80 -14.66
N GLN A 24 -17.12 0.94 -13.73
CA GLN A 24 -16.28 1.30 -12.58
C GLN A 24 -14.80 1.02 -12.87
N VAL A 25 -13.90 1.79 -12.25
CA VAL A 25 -12.48 1.44 -12.18
C VAL A 25 -12.15 1.07 -10.75
N TRP A 26 -11.42 -0.03 -10.58
CA TRP A 26 -11.05 -0.55 -9.28
C TRP A 26 -9.54 -0.72 -9.16
N ALA A 27 -9.03 -0.49 -7.96
CA ALA A 27 -7.70 -0.85 -7.51
C ALA A 27 -7.65 -2.33 -7.11
N LEU A 28 -6.54 -2.97 -7.46
CA LEU A 28 -6.26 -4.37 -7.17
C LEU A 28 -4.86 -4.52 -6.59
N TYR A 29 -4.74 -5.47 -5.67
CA TYR A 29 -3.47 -5.80 -5.04
C TYR A 29 -2.47 -6.34 -6.06
N ASP A 30 -1.25 -5.83 -6.00
CA ASP A 30 -0.14 -6.31 -6.81
C ASP A 30 0.51 -7.56 -6.19
N ASP A 31 1.50 -8.09 -6.91
CA ASP A 31 2.29 -9.26 -6.53
C ASP A 31 3.68 -8.90 -5.94
N ASP A 32 3.91 -7.62 -5.62
CA ASP A 32 5.19 -7.13 -5.06
C ASP A 32 5.17 -7.18 -3.53
N ASP A 33 4.64 -6.14 -2.88
CA ASP A 33 4.39 -6.08 -1.44
C ASP A 33 2.90 -6.22 -1.09
N GLY A 34 2.05 -6.48 -2.09
CA GLY A 34 0.62 -6.73 -1.90
C GLY A 34 -0.20 -5.45 -1.73
N MET A 35 0.28 -4.31 -2.21
CA MET A 35 -0.45 -3.04 -2.14
C MET A 35 -1.33 -2.82 -3.38
N PRO A 36 -2.41 -2.02 -3.30
CA PRO A 36 -3.40 -1.88 -4.36
C PRO A 36 -2.94 -0.96 -5.50
N ARG A 37 -1.97 -1.41 -6.32
CA ARG A 37 -1.36 -0.61 -7.40
C ARG A 37 -1.83 -0.94 -8.81
N PHE A 38 -2.52 -2.06 -9.01
CA PHE A 38 -3.08 -2.41 -10.31
C PHE A 38 -4.47 -1.82 -10.46
N TYR A 39 -4.87 -1.52 -11.69
CA TYR A 39 -6.22 -1.04 -11.99
C TYR A 39 -6.90 -1.87 -13.06
N ALA A 40 -8.21 -2.05 -12.90
CA ALA A 40 -9.06 -2.66 -13.91
C ALA A 40 -10.33 -1.83 -14.12
N LEU A 41 -10.71 -1.65 -15.38
CA LEU A 41 -12.03 -1.16 -15.77
C LEU A 41 -12.99 -2.35 -15.80
N ILE A 42 -14.07 -2.26 -15.05
CA ILE A 42 -15.22 -3.15 -15.12
C ILE A 42 -16.11 -2.65 -16.24
N HIS A 43 -16.24 -3.43 -17.31
CA HIS A 43 -17.18 -3.12 -18.39
C HIS A 43 -18.60 -3.39 -17.92
N ASN A 44 -18.84 -4.60 -17.42
CA ASN A 44 -20.13 -5.00 -16.92
C ASN A 44 -20.07 -6.22 -15.98
N VAL A 45 -21.03 -6.31 -15.07
CA VAL A 45 -21.28 -7.51 -14.26
C VAL A 45 -22.13 -8.49 -15.08
N ILE A 46 -21.59 -9.67 -15.38
CA ILE A 46 -22.24 -10.68 -16.23
C ILE A 46 -23.24 -11.52 -15.42
N SER A 47 -22.83 -11.95 -14.23
CA SER A 47 -23.68 -12.69 -13.29
C SER A 47 -23.15 -12.49 -11.88
N ARG A 48 -24.04 -12.51 -10.88
CA ARG A 48 -23.64 -12.54 -9.46
C ARG A 48 -23.55 -13.98 -8.93
N LYS A 49 -24.29 -14.93 -9.50
CA LYS A 49 -24.30 -16.33 -9.03
C LYS A 49 -24.30 -17.31 -10.21
N PRO A 50 -23.19 -18.02 -10.48
CA PRO A 50 -21.84 -17.77 -9.97
C PRO A 50 -21.32 -16.39 -10.41
N PHE A 51 -20.51 -15.74 -9.58
CA PHE A 51 -19.99 -14.41 -9.87
C PHE A 51 -19.10 -14.39 -11.12
N LYS A 52 -19.40 -13.46 -12.04
CA LYS A 52 -18.67 -13.24 -13.29
C LYS A 52 -18.78 -11.76 -13.68
N MET A 53 -17.66 -11.16 -14.06
CA MET A 53 -17.64 -9.81 -14.62
C MET A 53 -16.64 -9.71 -15.76
N LYS A 54 -16.93 -8.80 -16.70
CA LYS A 54 -16.02 -8.48 -17.80
C LYS A 54 -15.15 -7.30 -17.39
N ILE A 55 -13.84 -7.50 -17.35
CA ILE A 55 -12.88 -6.46 -16.98
C ILE A 55 -11.86 -6.22 -18.09
N SER A 56 -11.21 -5.08 -18.08
CA SER A 56 -9.98 -4.81 -18.83
C SER A 56 -8.95 -4.21 -17.88
N TRP A 57 -7.77 -4.80 -17.81
CA TRP A 57 -6.63 -4.20 -17.11
C TRP A 57 -6.27 -2.84 -17.70
N LEU A 58 -5.97 -1.88 -16.83
CA LEU A 58 -5.49 -0.57 -17.22
C LEU A 58 -3.97 -0.59 -17.26
N ASN A 59 -3.43 -0.23 -18.42
CA ASN A 59 -2.00 -0.30 -18.69
C ASN A 59 -1.45 1.09 -18.98
N SER A 60 -0.22 1.35 -18.58
CA SER A 60 0.54 2.50 -19.04
C SER A 60 1.81 2.06 -19.73
N LYS A 61 2.16 2.73 -20.83
CA LYS A 61 3.44 2.55 -21.54
C LYS A 61 4.32 3.79 -21.52
N GLY A 62 3.87 4.85 -20.84
CA GLY A 62 4.55 6.15 -20.86
C GLY A 62 4.35 6.94 -19.58
N THR A 63 5.21 7.94 -19.46
CA THR A 63 5.35 8.82 -18.30
C THR A 63 5.34 10.30 -18.70
N ALA A 64 5.14 10.59 -19.99
CA ALA A 64 5.29 11.92 -20.59
C ALA A 64 4.39 12.98 -19.95
N GLU A 65 3.27 12.60 -19.34
CA GLU A 65 2.40 13.54 -18.63
C GLU A 65 3.03 14.14 -17.38
N PHE A 66 4.10 13.53 -16.85
CA PHE A 66 4.83 13.94 -15.65
C PHE A 66 6.32 14.17 -15.93
N GLY A 67 6.72 14.25 -17.20
CA GLY A 67 8.12 14.49 -17.61
C GLY A 67 8.82 13.24 -18.15
N SER A 68 10.15 13.27 -18.14
CA SER A 68 11.01 12.28 -18.83
C SER A 68 11.44 11.09 -17.96
N LEU A 69 10.85 10.90 -16.78
CA LEU A 69 11.23 9.82 -15.87
C LEU A 69 10.85 8.45 -16.45
N ASN A 70 11.79 7.52 -16.47
CA ASN A 70 11.62 6.16 -17.00
C ASN A 70 10.93 5.18 -16.02
N TRP A 71 9.93 5.65 -15.26
CA TRP A 71 9.31 4.92 -14.15
C TRP A 71 8.77 3.53 -14.52
N VAL A 72 7.92 3.47 -15.56
CA VAL A 72 7.30 2.22 -16.01
C VAL A 72 8.34 1.24 -16.58
N SER A 73 9.33 1.73 -17.32
CA SER A 73 10.41 0.90 -17.86
C SER A 73 11.36 0.39 -16.80
N SER A 74 11.51 1.10 -15.68
CA SER A 74 12.26 0.66 -14.50
C SER A 74 11.51 -0.39 -13.67
N GLY A 75 10.33 -0.82 -14.11
CA GLY A 75 9.56 -1.89 -13.47
C GLY A 75 8.68 -1.45 -12.32
N PHE A 76 8.39 -0.15 -12.19
CA PHE A 76 7.49 0.37 -11.15
C PHE A 76 6.07 0.54 -11.66
N ALA A 77 5.10 0.20 -10.80
CA ALA A 77 3.69 0.42 -11.06
C ALA A 77 3.40 1.92 -11.14
N LYS A 78 2.59 2.31 -12.12
CA LYS A 78 2.07 3.67 -12.24
C LYS A 78 0.64 3.67 -11.72
N THR A 79 0.35 4.52 -10.73
CA THR A 79 -0.96 4.53 -10.05
C THR A 79 -1.69 5.87 -10.16
N SER A 80 -1.09 6.85 -10.82
CA SER A 80 -1.70 8.13 -11.19
C SER A 80 -1.34 8.49 -12.64
N GLY A 81 -2.16 9.32 -13.28
CA GLY A 81 -2.00 9.77 -14.66
C GLY A 81 -2.92 9.07 -15.65
N PHE A 82 -2.42 8.88 -16.88
CA PHE A 82 -3.18 8.37 -18.00
C PHE A 82 -2.95 6.88 -18.23
N PHE A 83 -4.06 6.16 -18.41
CA PHE A 83 -4.08 4.72 -18.62
C PHE A 83 -4.82 4.36 -19.91
N LYS A 84 -4.35 3.30 -20.56
CA LYS A 84 -5.00 2.68 -21.71
C LYS A 84 -5.74 1.43 -21.27
N VAL A 85 -6.94 1.26 -21.78
CA VAL A 85 -7.75 0.06 -21.54
C VAL A 85 -7.17 -1.11 -22.34
N GLY A 86 -6.85 -2.20 -21.64
CA GLY A 86 -6.36 -3.43 -22.23
C GLY A 86 -7.45 -4.30 -22.85
N LYS A 87 -7.06 -5.51 -23.26
CA LYS A 87 -8.00 -6.49 -23.82
C LYS A 87 -9.02 -6.90 -22.74
N PRO A 88 -10.32 -7.03 -23.09
CA PRO A 88 -11.31 -7.50 -22.14
C PRO A 88 -11.14 -8.99 -21.83
N GLU A 89 -11.37 -9.35 -20.58
CA GLU A 89 -11.38 -10.71 -20.07
C GLU A 89 -12.48 -10.92 -19.03
N VAL A 90 -12.77 -12.18 -18.70
CA VAL A 90 -13.79 -12.53 -17.70
C VAL A 90 -13.10 -12.85 -16.39
N SER A 91 -13.35 -12.05 -15.35
CA SER A 91 -12.97 -12.35 -13.98
C SER A 91 -14.10 -13.06 -13.25
N LYS A 92 -13.74 -14.03 -12.40
CA LYS A 92 -14.64 -14.79 -11.53
C LYS A 92 -14.30 -14.63 -10.04
N SER A 93 -13.23 -13.91 -9.73
CA SER A 93 -12.72 -13.76 -8.36
C SER A 93 -12.75 -12.29 -7.95
N LEU A 94 -13.07 -12.08 -6.68
CA LEU A 94 -13.10 -10.78 -6.02
C LEU A 94 -11.90 -10.56 -5.10
N ILE A 95 -11.14 -11.61 -4.79
CA ILE A 95 -10.10 -11.62 -3.75
C ILE A 95 -9.02 -10.55 -3.99
N SER A 96 -8.76 -10.23 -5.27
CA SER A 96 -7.72 -9.26 -5.64
C SER A 96 -8.20 -7.80 -5.64
N PHE A 97 -9.50 -7.53 -5.45
CA PHE A 97 -10.05 -6.17 -5.52
C PHE A 97 -9.96 -5.48 -4.16
N SER A 98 -9.41 -4.27 -4.15
CA SER A 98 -9.27 -3.45 -2.95
C SER A 98 -10.42 -2.45 -2.82
N HIS A 99 -10.54 -1.53 -3.78
CA HIS A 99 -11.52 -0.45 -3.71
C HIS A 99 -11.80 0.17 -5.08
N GLN A 100 -12.94 0.84 -5.22
CA GLN A 100 -13.25 1.65 -6.39
C GLN A 100 -12.42 2.94 -6.37
N VAL A 101 -11.84 3.31 -7.52
CA VAL A 101 -11.13 4.59 -7.69
C VAL A 101 -11.92 5.56 -8.56
N LYS A 102 -11.77 6.85 -8.28
CA LYS A 102 -12.37 7.91 -9.10
C LYS A 102 -11.56 8.03 -10.39
N TRP A 103 -12.27 8.16 -11.51
CA TRP A 103 -11.65 8.26 -12.82
C TRP A 103 -12.40 9.23 -13.73
N ARG A 104 -11.71 9.77 -14.73
CA ARG A 104 -12.29 10.61 -15.78
C ARG A 104 -11.96 10.03 -17.15
N LYS A 105 -12.88 10.18 -18.11
CA LYS A 105 -12.64 9.79 -19.49
C LYS A 105 -11.74 10.83 -20.16
N GLY A 106 -10.60 10.38 -20.63
CA GLY A 106 -9.64 11.14 -21.39
C GLY A 106 -9.84 11.08 -22.91
N PRO A 107 -9.02 11.82 -23.67
CA PRO A 107 -8.99 11.74 -25.12
C PRO A 107 -8.76 10.31 -25.61
N ARG A 108 -9.41 9.94 -26.71
CA ARG A 108 -9.31 8.58 -27.31
C ARG A 108 -9.69 7.44 -26.37
N GLY A 109 -10.53 7.71 -25.35
CA GLY A 109 -10.99 6.70 -24.39
C GLY A 109 -9.92 6.29 -23.37
N ALA A 110 -8.88 7.09 -23.17
CA ALA A 110 -7.97 6.91 -22.04
C ALA A 110 -8.72 7.05 -20.71
N ILE A 111 -8.25 6.35 -19.68
CA ILE A 111 -8.74 6.48 -18.31
C ILE A 111 -7.76 7.37 -17.56
N HIS A 112 -8.26 8.46 -16.98
CA HIS A 112 -7.46 9.40 -16.19
C HIS A 112 -7.75 9.15 -14.71
N ILE A 113 -6.73 8.80 -13.95
CA ILE A 113 -6.81 8.58 -12.50
C ILE A 113 -5.84 9.56 -11.86
N PHE A 114 -6.36 10.49 -11.07
CA PHE A 114 -5.55 11.45 -10.32
C PHE A 114 -6.06 11.48 -8.90
N PRO A 115 -5.19 11.70 -7.91
CA PRO A 115 -5.65 11.92 -6.55
C PRO A 115 -6.59 13.13 -6.50
N VAL A 116 -7.67 13.03 -5.74
CA VAL A 116 -8.61 14.13 -5.53
C VAL A 116 -8.68 14.50 -4.05
N LYS A 117 -9.14 15.71 -3.76
CA LYS A 117 -9.31 16.24 -2.41
C LYS A 117 -10.07 15.26 -1.52
N GLY A 118 -9.51 15.03 -0.33
CA GLY A 118 -10.03 14.13 0.69
C GLY A 118 -9.61 12.66 0.51
N ASP A 119 -9.04 12.28 -0.63
CA ASP A 119 -8.45 10.95 -0.76
C ASP A 119 -7.22 10.82 0.17
N VAL A 120 -6.95 9.59 0.63
CA VAL A 120 -5.73 9.25 1.37
C VAL A 120 -4.83 8.44 0.45
N TRP A 121 -3.55 8.79 0.42
CA TRP A 121 -2.55 8.14 -0.44
C TRP A 121 -1.30 7.79 0.35
N ALA A 122 -0.70 6.65 -0.01
CA ALA A 122 0.63 6.29 0.41
C ALA A 122 1.64 6.88 -0.59
N LEU A 123 2.62 7.63 -0.08
CA LEU A 123 3.74 8.15 -0.84
C LEU A 123 5.00 7.34 -0.53
N TYR A 124 5.79 7.05 -1.54
CA TYR A 124 7.13 6.49 -1.35
C TYR A 124 8.01 7.46 -0.55
N ARG A 125 8.35 7.10 0.69
CA ARG A 125 9.13 7.94 1.61
C ARG A 125 10.52 8.27 1.05
N ASN A 126 11.18 7.23 0.51
CA ASN A 126 12.56 7.32 0.02
C ASN A 126 12.65 7.56 -1.49
N TRP A 127 11.56 8.02 -2.12
CA TRP A 127 11.49 8.17 -3.58
C TRP A 127 12.66 8.96 -4.14
N SER A 128 13.25 8.46 -5.22
CA SER A 128 14.27 9.15 -6.00
C SER A 128 14.05 8.92 -7.49
N VAL A 129 14.43 9.92 -8.29
CA VAL A 129 14.47 9.83 -9.76
C VAL A 129 15.46 8.76 -10.25
N ASP A 130 16.43 8.37 -9.42
CA ASP A 130 17.46 7.39 -9.74
C ASP A 130 17.01 5.93 -9.49
N TRP A 131 15.81 5.73 -8.93
CA TRP A 131 15.26 4.40 -8.71
C TRP A 131 15.14 3.62 -10.02
N ASN A 132 15.59 2.37 -9.96
CA ASN A 132 15.64 1.48 -11.09
C ASN A 132 15.39 0.03 -10.67
N GLU A 133 15.55 -0.89 -11.61
CA GLU A 133 15.31 -2.33 -11.40
C GLU A 133 16.20 -2.99 -10.32
N LEU A 134 17.30 -2.33 -9.92
CA LEU A 134 18.23 -2.79 -8.88
C LEU A 134 17.99 -2.14 -7.52
N THR A 135 17.05 -1.20 -7.41
CA THR A 135 16.71 -0.56 -6.13
C THR A 135 16.10 -1.60 -5.19
N GLU A 136 16.62 -1.67 -3.96
CA GLU A 136 16.25 -2.68 -2.97
C GLU A 136 14.82 -2.49 -2.45
N ASP A 137 14.15 -3.61 -2.15
CA ASP A 137 12.75 -3.66 -1.72
C ASP A 137 12.53 -2.88 -0.41
N ASP A 138 13.46 -2.98 0.54
CA ASP A 138 13.40 -2.28 1.84
C ASP A 138 13.56 -0.76 1.73
N VAL A 139 14.19 -0.27 0.67
CA VAL A 139 14.23 1.15 0.32
C VAL A 139 12.90 1.59 -0.29
N ILE A 140 12.31 0.76 -1.16
CA ILE A 140 11.09 1.08 -1.91
C ILE A 140 9.84 0.97 -1.03
N HIS A 141 9.71 -0.09 -0.25
CA HIS A 141 8.52 -0.44 0.52
C HIS A 141 8.41 0.33 1.84
N LYS A 142 8.69 1.63 1.79
CA LYS A 142 8.56 2.58 2.90
C LYS A 142 7.65 3.72 2.49
N TYR A 143 6.65 3.98 3.32
CA TYR A 143 5.54 4.86 2.98
C TYR A 143 5.31 5.93 4.02
N ASP A 144 5.03 7.14 3.54
CA ASP A 144 4.33 8.17 4.30
C ASP A 144 2.87 8.20 3.84
N VAL A 145 1.95 8.35 4.79
CA VAL A 145 0.53 8.45 4.49
C VAL A 145 0.13 9.92 4.49
N VAL A 146 -0.58 10.35 3.46
CA VAL A 146 -1.01 11.75 3.32
C VAL A 146 -2.48 11.82 2.92
N VAL A 147 -3.14 12.92 3.30
CA VAL A 147 -4.44 13.31 2.78
C VAL A 147 -4.26 14.38 1.69
N ILE A 148 -5.04 14.28 0.62
CA ILE A 148 -5.07 15.30 -0.43
C ILE A 148 -5.88 16.50 0.04
N VAL A 149 -5.25 17.68 0.06
CA VAL A 149 -5.87 18.93 0.51
C VAL A 149 -6.55 19.66 -0.65
N GLU A 150 -5.95 19.60 -1.83
CA GLU A 150 -6.46 20.21 -3.06
C GLU A 150 -6.33 19.25 -4.25
N ASP A 151 -7.27 19.32 -5.20
CA ASP A 151 -7.24 18.52 -6.41
C ASP A 151 -5.97 18.78 -7.24
N TYR A 152 -5.50 17.77 -7.96
CA TYR A 152 -4.36 17.89 -8.86
C TYR A 152 -4.53 19.03 -9.89
N ASN A 153 -3.50 19.85 -10.00
CA ASN A 153 -3.37 20.95 -10.96
C ASN A 153 -2.08 20.78 -11.78
N GLU A 154 -2.15 20.94 -13.11
CA GLU A 154 -0.98 20.70 -13.97
C GLU A 154 0.18 21.68 -13.74
N GLU A 155 -0.10 22.92 -13.33
CA GLU A 155 0.93 23.95 -13.11
C GLU A 155 1.57 23.83 -11.72
N LYS A 156 0.75 23.52 -10.70
CA LYS A 156 1.19 23.50 -9.30
C LYS A 156 1.54 22.11 -8.79
N GLY A 157 0.99 21.05 -9.40
CA GLY A 157 1.03 19.70 -8.85
C GLY A 157 -0.13 19.46 -7.87
N ILE A 158 0.17 18.88 -6.71
CA ILE A 158 -0.84 18.46 -5.74
C ILE A 158 -0.46 18.84 -4.30
N VAL A 159 -1.41 19.42 -3.58
CA VAL A 159 -1.21 19.83 -2.19
C VAL A 159 -1.64 18.68 -1.27
N VAL A 160 -0.72 18.26 -0.41
CA VAL A 160 -0.91 17.14 0.51
C VAL A 160 -0.57 17.53 1.95
N SER A 161 -1.19 16.87 2.91
CA SER A 161 -0.89 17.01 4.33
C SER A 161 -0.61 15.63 4.94
N PRO A 162 0.47 15.44 5.70
CA PRO A 162 0.77 14.18 6.35
C PRO A 162 -0.32 13.74 7.33
N LEU A 163 -0.56 12.44 7.36
CA LEU A 163 -1.37 11.77 8.36
C LEU A 163 -0.45 11.03 9.33
N VAL A 164 -0.61 11.30 10.63
CA VAL A 164 0.13 10.66 11.71
C VAL A 164 -0.77 9.65 12.41
N LYS A 165 -0.21 8.51 12.78
CA LYS A 165 -0.93 7.46 13.47
C LYS A 165 -1.33 7.92 14.86
N VAL A 166 -2.57 7.66 15.25
CA VAL A 166 -3.05 7.94 16.62
C VAL A 166 -2.63 6.79 17.53
N ALA A 167 -1.93 7.12 18.62
CA ALA A 167 -1.47 6.15 19.60
C ALA A 167 -2.64 5.30 20.16
N GLY A 168 -2.37 4.02 20.42
CA GLY A 168 -3.37 3.07 20.91
C GLY A 168 -4.35 2.52 19.86
N PHE A 169 -4.29 2.98 18.61
CA PHE A 169 -5.11 2.45 17.51
C PHE A 169 -4.23 1.79 16.44
N THR A 170 -4.78 0.78 15.78
CA THR A 170 -4.10 0.05 14.70
C THR A 170 -4.16 0.82 13.39
N SER A 171 -5.30 1.43 13.08
CA SER A 171 -5.65 1.96 11.77
C SER A 171 -6.13 3.42 11.77
N VAL A 172 -6.13 4.08 12.92
CA VAL A 172 -6.59 5.46 13.05
C VAL A 172 -5.43 6.42 12.86
N PHE A 173 -5.62 7.38 11.95
CA PHE A 173 -4.65 8.42 11.65
C PHE A 173 -5.31 9.79 11.70
N CYS A 174 -4.59 10.81 12.16
CA CYS A 174 -5.06 12.19 12.19
C CYS A 174 -4.15 13.08 11.34
N GLN A 175 -4.72 14.15 10.81
CA GLN A 175 -3.95 15.15 10.08
C GLN A 175 -3.02 15.88 11.04
N HIS A 176 -1.75 16.01 10.67
CA HIS A 176 -0.83 16.84 11.43
C HIS A 176 -1.34 18.28 11.43
N LEU A 177 -1.47 18.89 12.61
CA LEU A 177 -2.09 20.21 12.76
C LEU A 177 -1.17 21.36 12.37
N ASP A 178 0.13 21.09 12.17
CA ASP A 178 1.09 22.11 11.77
C ASP A 178 0.95 22.43 10.26
N PRO A 179 0.56 23.67 9.88
CA PRO A 179 0.49 24.07 8.48
C PRO A 179 1.84 23.98 7.75
N ILE A 180 2.96 23.96 8.47
CA ILE A 180 4.32 23.83 7.90
C ILE A 180 4.48 22.48 7.17
N ASP A 181 3.74 21.46 7.57
CA ASP A 181 3.83 20.13 6.95
C ASP A 181 2.99 19.97 5.69
N ILE A 182 2.11 20.94 5.39
CA ILE A 182 1.39 20.99 4.13
C ILE A 182 2.40 21.30 3.03
N ARG A 183 2.57 20.36 2.11
CA ARG A 183 3.53 20.48 1.02
C ARG A 183 2.86 20.27 -0.33
N THR A 184 3.46 20.86 -1.35
CA THR A 184 3.05 20.66 -2.73
C THR A 184 3.99 19.65 -3.38
N ILE A 185 3.47 18.52 -3.84
CA ILE A 185 4.20 17.60 -4.69
C ILE A 185 4.06 18.09 -6.14
N PRO A 186 5.15 18.51 -6.80
CA PRO A 186 5.08 19.04 -8.15
C PRO A 186 4.67 17.95 -9.15
N ARG A 187 4.21 18.37 -10.32
CA ARG A 187 3.78 17.50 -11.42
C ARG A 187 4.85 16.45 -11.77
N GLU A 188 6.12 16.83 -11.75
CA GLU A 188 7.26 15.98 -12.13
C GLU A 188 7.53 14.87 -11.11
N GLU A 189 6.99 15.00 -9.89
CA GLU A 189 7.17 14.07 -8.78
C GLU A 189 5.92 13.23 -8.52
N MET A 190 4.94 13.24 -9.43
CA MET A 190 3.70 12.45 -9.29
C MET A 190 3.92 10.94 -9.19
N PHE A 191 5.10 10.43 -9.57
CA PHE A 191 5.49 9.04 -9.36
C PHE A 191 5.82 8.70 -7.90
N ARG A 192 5.85 9.68 -6.98
CA ARG A 192 5.89 9.44 -5.54
C ARG A 192 4.63 8.77 -5.02
N PHE A 193 3.49 8.95 -5.68
CA PHE A 193 2.22 8.35 -5.28
C PHE A 193 2.28 6.85 -5.55
N SER A 194 2.31 6.06 -4.47
CA SER A 194 2.36 4.61 -4.56
C SER A 194 0.97 4.04 -4.83
N HIS A 195 0.00 4.32 -3.96
CA HIS A 195 -1.37 3.83 -4.08
C HIS A 195 -2.32 4.66 -3.21
N GLN A 196 -3.60 4.59 -3.55
CA GLN A 196 -4.66 5.11 -2.70
C GLN A 196 -4.93 4.14 -1.54
N VAL A 197 -5.15 4.69 -0.34
CA VAL A 197 -5.52 3.94 0.86
C VAL A 197 -6.99 4.23 1.14
N PRO A 198 -7.88 3.22 1.15
CA PRO A 198 -9.27 3.42 1.53
C PRO A 198 -9.35 3.98 2.96
N SER A 199 -10.25 4.94 3.15
CA SER A 199 -10.38 5.63 4.43
C SER A 199 -11.81 6.04 4.70
N TYR A 200 -12.15 6.14 5.98
CA TYR A 200 -13.40 6.69 6.47
C TYR A 200 -13.12 7.80 7.48
N GLU A 201 -13.79 8.94 7.31
CA GLU A 201 -13.63 10.08 8.21
C GLU A 201 -14.42 9.86 9.50
N LEU A 202 -13.75 9.99 10.63
CA LEU A 202 -14.32 9.80 11.96
C LEU A 202 -14.90 11.11 12.48
N ALA A 203 -16.02 11.01 13.18
CA ALA A 203 -16.70 12.15 13.78
C ALA A 203 -15.99 12.67 15.05
N GLY A 204 -15.02 11.93 15.59
CA GLY A 204 -14.30 12.25 16.82
C GLY A 204 -15.09 11.93 18.08
N ARG A 205 -16.04 11.00 17.98
CA ARG A 205 -16.88 10.52 19.11
C ARG A 205 -16.86 9.00 19.26
N GLU A 206 -16.08 8.32 18.43
CA GLU A 206 -15.98 6.87 18.37
C GLU A 206 -15.21 6.30 19.58
N ALA A 207 -14.23 7.04 20.10
CA ALA A 207 -13.51 6.72 21.34
C ALA A 207 -12.88 7.97 21.97
N GLN A 208 -12.53 7.89 23.26
CA GLN A 208 -12.05 9.03 24.08
C GLN A 208 -10.76 9.68 23.54
N ASN A 209 -9.88 8.90 22.90
CA ASN A 209 -8.58 9.35 22.42
C ASN A 209 -8.52 9.55 20.90
N VAL A 210 -9.67 9.68 20.22
CA VAL A 210 -9.72 9.92 18.77
C VAL A 210 -9.86 11.43 18.51
N PRO A 211 -8.83 12.11 17.99
CA PRO A 211 -8.94 13.52 17.63
C PRO A 211 -10.01 13.73 16.56
N LYS A 212 -10.67 14.89 16.58
CA LYS A 212 -11.59 15.28 15.51
C LYS A 212 -10.85 15.40 14.18
N GLY A 213 -11.47 14.92 13.10
CA GLY A 213 -10.84 14.91 11.76
C GLY A 213 -9.89 13.74 11.54
N SER A 214 -9.84 12.78 12.48
CA SER A 214 -9.17 11.51 12.27
C SER A 214 -9.87 10.68 11.20
N ARG A 215 -9.13 9.74 10.63
CA ARG A 215 -9.61 8.79 9.64
C ARG A 215 -9.25 7.39 10.08
N ASP A 216 -10.19 6.48 9.92
CA ASP A 216 -9.89 5.06 9.97
C ASP A 216 -9.44 4.60 8.59
N LEU A 217 -8.26 4.00 8.50
CA LEU A 217 -7.64 3.56 7.26
C LEU A 217 -7.74 2.04 7.11
N ASP A 218 -7.82 1.57 5.89
CA ASP A 218 -7.88 0.14 5.59
C ASP A 218 -6.52 -0.54 5.82
N PRO A 219 -6.39 -1.45 6.80
CA PRO A 219 -5.12 -2.08 7.12
C PRO A 219 -4.56 -2.94 5.98
N ALA A 220 -5.41 -3.43 5.08
CA ALA A 220 -4.97 -4.22 3.93
C ALA A 220 -4.24 -3.37 2.87
N ALA A 221 -4.31 -2.04 2.98
CA ALA A 221 -3.60 -1.08 2.14
C ALA A 221 -2.52 -0.31 2.93
N LEU A 222 -2.02 -0.87 4.03
CA LEU A 222 -0.95 -0.29 4.83
C LEU A 222 0.18 -1.30 5.05
N PRO A 223 1.45 -0.86 5.02
CA PRO A 223 2.58 -1.70 5.41
C PRO A 223 2.49 -2.07 6.90
N LEU A 224 3.01 -3.24 7.25
CA LEU A 224 2.94 -3.80 8.62
C LEU A 224 3.53 -2.86 9.67
N GLU A 225 4.59 -2.13 9.33
CA GLU A 225 5.23 -1.16 10.23
C GLU A 225 4.28 -0.03 10.64
N LEU A 226 3.37 0.37 9.77
CA LEU A 226 2.35 1.38 10.08
C LEU A 226 1.16 0.81 10.84
N LEU A 227 1.06 -0.51 11.02
CA LEU A 227 0.02 -1.18 11.79
C LEU A 227 0.44 -1.50 13.22
N GLN A 228 1.74 -1.43 13.54
CA GLN A 228 2.25 -1.62 14.90
C GLN A 228 1.64 -0.60 15.86
N LEU A 229 1.11 -1.06 17.00
CA LEU A 229 0.55 -0.18 18.02
C LEU A 229 1.65 0.69 18.59
N VAL A 230 1.53 2.00 18.38
CA VAL A 230 2.37 2.98 19.06
C VAL A 230 1.78 3.16 20.45
N THR A 231 2.60 2.90 21.47
CA THR A 231 2.25 3.23 22.86
C THR A 231 2.69 4.66 23.16
N GLU A 232 1.96 5.38 24.01
CA GLU A 232 2.28 6.78 24.38
C GLU A 232 3.72 6.95 24.91
N SER A 233 4.36 5.87 25.39
CA SER A 233 5.77 5.88 25.83
C SER A 233 6.81 6.02 24.70
N GLU A 234 6.48 5.69 23.45
CA GLU A 234 7.44 5.67 22.33
C GLU A 234 7.62 7.02 21.62
N GLU A 235 6.71 7.98 21.81
CA GLU A 235 6.85 9.35 21.25
C GLU A 235 7.97 10.13 21.94
N SER A 236 8.20 9.90 23.23
CA SER A 236 9.20 10.61 24.03
C SER A 236 10.67 10.29 23.72
N VAL A 237 10.96 9.27 22.90
CA VAL A 237 12.33 8.79 22.65
C VAL A 237 12.91 9.31 21.33
N LYS A 238 12.08 9.77 20.38
CA LYS A 238 12.56 10.18 19.04
C LYS A 238 13.09 11.62 18.97
N ASP A 239 12.79 12.45 19.96
CA ASP A 239 13.27 13.84 20.03
C ASP A 239 14.60 13.99 20.81
N ALA A 240 15.17 12.89 21.31
CA ALA A 240 16.30 12.91 22.22
C ALA A 240 17.45 11.97 21.80
N GLU A 241 17.89 12.04 20.54
CA GLU A 241 19.19 11.44 20.15
C GLU A 241 20.10 12.47 19.48
N ASN A 242 20.84 13.19 20.31
CA ASN A 242 22.10 13.83 19.92
C ASN A 242 23.17 13.32 20.91
N PRO A 243 24.04 12.36 20.55
CA PRO A 243 24.99 11.80 21.51
C PRO A 243 26.19 12.73 21.68
N VAL A 244 26.33 13.31 22.87
CA VAL A 244 27.60 13.87 23.35
C VAL A 244 28.45 12.72 23.89
N GLU A 245 29.64 12.54 23.32
CA GLU A 245 30.68 11.62 23.83
C GLU A 245 31.07 11.95 25.27
N LEU A 246 31.17 10.93 26.13
CA LEU A 246 32.13 10.88 27.24
C LEU A 246 32.43 9.43 27.66
N LYS A 247 33.67 9.23 28.10
CA LYS A 247 34.47 8.00 28.09
C LYS A 247 34.24 7.05 29.28
N GLN A 248 34.38 5.75 28.97
CA GLN A 248 34.88 4.59 29.75
C GLN A 248 34.68 4.49 31.27
N LEU A 249 34.20 3.33 31.75
CA LEU A 249 35.02 2.42 32.57
C LEU A 249 34.45 0.97 32.64
N ASP A 250 35.37 0.01 32.64
CA ASP A 250 35.19 -1.45 32.69
C ASP A 250 34.54 -1.99 33.98
N GLY A 251 33.96 -3.20 33.88
CA GLY A 251 33.65 -4.05 35.03
C GLY A 251 32.77 -5.26 34.72
N SER A 252 33.38 -6.40 34.39
CA SER A 252 32.75 -7.73 34.24
C SER A 252 32.42 -8.36 35.60
N ILE A 253 31.23 -8.98 35.78
CA ILE A 253 31.03 -10.20 36.61
C ILE A 253 29.89 -11.08 36.01
N GLU A 254 30.14 -12.38 36.02
CA GLU A 254 29.39 -13.51 35.46
C GLU A 254 28.11 -13.96 36.20
N ALA A 255 27.19 -14.54 35.42
CA ALA A 255 26.39 -15.78 35.61
C ALA A 255 25.61 -16.07 36.91
N LYS A 256 24.32 -16.42 36.76
CA LYS A 256 23.79 -17.81 36.90
C LYS A 256 22.26 -17.95 36.84
N LYS A 257 21.84 -18.96 36.07
CA LYS A 257 20.77 -19.98 36.29
C LYS A 257 19.26 -19.60 36.38
N GLU A 258 18.52 -20.17 35.43
CA GLU A 258 17.13 -20.70 35.47
C GLU A 258 16.87 -21.69 36.66
N PRO A 259 15.67 -22.30 36.90
CA PRO A 259 14.46 -22.46 36.05
C PRO A 259 13.07 -22.46 36.75
N SER A 260 12.00 -22.59 35.96
CA SER A 260 10.81 -23.46 36.15
C SER A 260 9.59 -22.85 35.40
N SER A 261 8.98 -23.48 34.39
CA SER A 261 8.20 -24.74 34.31
C SER A 261 6.80 -24.66 34.90
N ILE A 262 5.80 -24.89 34.03
CA ILE A 262 4.42 -25.46 34.15
C ILE A 262 3.56 -24.66 33.16
N GLY A 263 2.82 -25.21 32.19
CA GLY A 263 2.42 -26.59 31.90
C GLY A 263 0.94 -26.59 31.47
N ASN A 264 0.68 -27.14 30.29
CA ASN A 264 -0.61 -27.61 29.74
C ASN A 264 -1.63 -26.57 29.23
N ALA A 265 -2.53 -26.85 28.27
CA ALA A 265 -2.60 -27.81 27.17
C ALA A 265 -3.87 -27.47 26.37
N ASN A 266 -3.78 -27.55 25.04
CA ASN A 266 -4.78 -27.84 24.02
C ASN A 266 -6.25 -27.39 24.15
N THR A 267 -6.71 -26.71 23.11
CA THR A 267 -7.76 -27.15 22.14
C THR A 267 -7.75 -26.08 21.02
N GLY A 268 -7.74 -26.32 19.72
CA GLY A 268 -8.16 -27.46 18.94
C GLY A 268 -9.16 -26.98 17.88
N TYR A 269 -8.72 -26.24 16.86
CA TYR A 269 -9.48 -26.10 15.60
C TYR A 269 -8.55 -26.23 14.40
N ARG A 270 -8.80 -27.32 13.66
CA ARG A 270 -8.15 -27.76 12.43
C ARG A 270 -9.09 -27.39 11.29
N GLY A 271 -8.60 -26.66 10.29
CA GLY A 271 -9.41 -26.24 9.15
C GLY A 271 -8.59 -25.78 7.96
N ALA A 272 -8.10 -26.76 7.19
CA ALA A 272 -7.79 -26.73 5.77
C ALA A 272 -6.93 -25.57 5.21
N SER A 273 -5.62 -25.78 5.15
CA SER A 273 -4.77 -25.27 4.07
C SER A 273 -4.48 -26.41 3.11
N GLU A 274 -4.91 -26.31 1.86
CA GLU A 274 -4.20 -26.76 0.66
C GLU A 274 -5.08 -26.49 -0.57
N ASP A 275 -4.40 -26.21 -1.68
CA ASP A 275 -4.92 -26.06 -3.05
C ASP A 275 -5.59 -24.75 -3.46
N ALA A 276 -4.74 -23.75 -3.73
CA ALA A 276 -5.00 -22.77 -4.78
C ALA A 276 -3.72 -22.51 -5.59
N LYS A 277 -3.26 -23.52 -6.33
CA LYS A 277 -2.29 -23.35 -7.41
C LYS A 277 -3.01 -23.47 -8.76
N HIS A 278 -2.87 -22.42 -9.56
CA HIS A 278 -3.20 -22.27 -10.99
C HIS A 278 -4.67 -22.20 -11.42
N ALA A 279 -5.13 -20.96 -11.69
CA ALA A 279 -5.71 -20.56 -12.99
C ALA A 279 -5.94 -19.03 -13.02
N PHE A 280 -4.88 -18.25 -13.26
CA PHE A 280 -5.00 -16.81 -13.54
C PHE A 280 -4.52 -16.54 -14.98
N SER A 281 -5.31 -15.78 -15.74
CA SER A 281 -4.73 -14.93 -16.78
C SER A 281 -4.00 -13.81 -16.05
N GLU A 282 -2.68 -13.88 -16.03
CA GLU A 282 -1.84 -12.83 -15.43
C GLU A 282 -2.07 -11.51 -16.17
N PRO A 283 -2.00 -10.35 -15.48
CA PRO A 283 -2.03 -9.07 -16.16
C PRO A 283 -0.97 -9.06 -17.28
N ILE A 284 -1.37 -8.62 -18.47
CA ILE A 284 -0.49 -8.61 -19.66
C ILE A 284 0.74 -7.70 -19.43
N LEU A 285 0.67 -6.77 -18.47
CA LEU A 285 1.83 -6.08 -17.90
C LEU A 285 2.19 -6.70 -16.54
N LYS A 286 3.32 -7.42 -16.51
CA LYS A 286 4.05 -7.64 -15.26
C LYS A 286 5.04 -6.49 -15.10
N TYR A 287 4.87 -5.71 -14.05
CA TYR A 287 5.90 -4.80 -13.57
C TYR A 287 6.95 -5.68 -12.90
N SER A 288 7.96 -6.12 -13.66
CA SER A 288 8.99 -7.01 -13.15
C SER A 288 10.33 -6.29 -13.15
N ARG A 289 10.82 -6.00 -11.95
CA ARG A 289 12.22 -5.62 -11.73
C ARG A 289 13.08 -6.88 -11.98
N ARG A 290 14.03 -6.82 -12.93
CA ARG A 290 14.84 -7.99 -13.33
C ARG A 290 15.76 -8.44 -12.18
N GLY A 291 15.65 -9.71 -11.77
CA GLY A 291 16.77 -10.43 -11.13
C GLY A 291 16.46 -11.20 -9.83
N LYS A 292 15.75 -12.33 -9.91
CA LYS A 292 15.82 -13.40 -8.89
C LYS A 292 16.14 -14.75 -9.55
N LYS A 293 17.34 -14.89 -10.11
CA LYS A 293 17.96 -16.22 -10.21
C LYS A 293 18.74 -16.47 -8.91
N LYS A 294 18.16 -17.27 -8.01
CA LYS A 294 18.90 -17.92 -6.93
C LYS A 294 20.17 -18.55 -7.54
N LYS A 295 21.34 -18.13 -7.09
CA LYS A 295 22.56 -18.96 -7.18
C LYS A 295 22.27 -20.22 -6.37
N MET A 296 21.91 -21.32 -7.04
CA MET A 296 22.13 -22.63 -6.44
C MET A 296 23.64 -22.84 -6.45
N ALA A 297 24.20 -23.05 -5.26
CA ALA A 297 25.56 -23.50 -5.09
C ALA A 297 25.75 -24.80 -5.91
N GLY A 298 26.63 -24.74 -6.90
CA GLY A 298 27.13 -25.92 -7.57
C GLY A 298 28.16 -26.56 -6.65
N ASP A 299 27.75 -27.63 -5.99
CA ASP A 299 28.64 -28.61 -5.40
C ASP A 299 29.48 -29.21 -6.54
N THR A 300 30.81 -29.09 -6.44
CA THR A 300 31.73 -29.84 -7.32
C THR A 300 32.84 -30.40 -6.44
N ASP A 301 32.51 -31.51 -5.78
CA ASP A 301 33.48 -32.54 -5.49
C ASP A 301 33.58 -33.43 -6.73
N HIS A 302 34.78 -33.53 -7.32
CA HIS A 302 35.34 -34.83 -7.68
C HIS A 302 36.83 -34.70 -8.00
N SER A 303 37.60 -35.28 -7.08
CA SER A 303 38.96 -35.76 -7.28
C SER A 303 39.05 -36.69 -8.51
N LYS A 304 40.05 -36.47 -9.35
CA LYS A 304 40.87 -37.50 -10.02
C LYS A 304 42.17 -36.88 -10.49
#